data_AF-A0A950KIS8-F1
#
_entry.id   AF-A0A950KIS8-F1
#
_cell.length_a   1.000
_cell.length_b   1.000
_cell.length_c   1.000
_cell.angle_alpha   90.00
_cell.angle_beta   90.00
_cell.angle_gamma   90.00
#
_symmetry.space_group_name_H-M   'P 1'
#
loop_
_entity.id
_entity.type
_entity.pdbx_description
1 polymer ?
#
loop_
_entity_poly.entity_id
_entity_poly.type
_entity_poly.pdbx_seq_one_letter_code
_entity_poly.pdbx_strand_id
1 'polypeptide(L)'
;MNKLRHDVLKSAPFDTARLDALLEDEGIDVLIATSKHNVQYLLGGYRFFFFEHMDATGVSRYLPVVVYQKGRPGNTAYIGSELEDYERQLGKFWPRVIETAPSTS
;
A
#
# COMPACT_ATOMS: atom_id res chain seq x y z
N MET A 1 21.04 16.90 10.87
CA MET A 1 19.82 16.11 11.08
C MET A 1 19.97 14.80 10.31
N ASN A 2 20.30 13.70 11.00
CA ASN A 2 20.67 12.43 10.37
C ASN A 2 19.38 11.72 9.93
N LYS A 3 19.05 11.69 8.63
CA LYS A 3 17.96 10.87 8.09
C LYS A 3 18.36 9.41 8.33
N LEU A 4 17.80 8.79 9.38
CA LEU A 4 17.95 7.36 9.63
C LEU A 4 17.40 6.60 8.42
N ARG A 5 18.29 6.13 7.55
CA ARG A 5 17.99 5.16 6.50
C ARG A 5 17.55 3.86 7.16
N HIS A 6 16.25 3.71 7.35
CA HIS A 6 15.63 2.42 7.67
C HIS A 6 15.45 1.64 6.37
N ASP A 7 16.54 1.37 5.65
CA ASP A 7 16.52 0.64 4.37
C ASP A 7 16.48 -0.89 4.58
N VAL A 8 15.78 -1.36 5.63
CA VAL A 8 15.47 -2.79 5.76
C VAL A 8 14.26 -3.06 4.90
N LEU A 9 14.48 -3.62 3.71
CA LEU A 9 13.40 -4.11 2.86
C LEU A 9 12.62 -5.19 3.61
N LYS A 10 11.35 -4.92 3.86
CA LYS A 10 10.42 -5.91 4.41
C LYS A 10 9.91 -6.80 3.28
N SER A 11 9.77 -8.09 3.57
CA SER A 11 9.12 -9.03 2.65
C SER A 11 7.62 -8.76 2.58
N ALA A 12 7.02 -9.05 1.42
CA ALA A 12 5.57 -9.06 1.29
C ALA A 12 4.95 -10.04 2.32
N PRO A 13 3.84 -9.67 2.97
CA PRO A 13 3.18 -10.48 4.01
C PRO A 13 2.22 -11.53 3.43
N PHE A 14 2.37 -11.88 2.15
CA PHE A 14 1.53 -12.82 1.40
C PHE A 14 2.39 -13.59 0.39
N ASP A 15 1.80 -14.61 -0.22
CA ASP A 15 2.46 -15.45 -1.23
C ASP A 15 2.56 -14.70 -2.57
N THR A 16 3.71 -14.06 -2.82
CA THR A 16 3.97 -13.32 -4.07
C THR A 16 4.06 -14.25 -5.28
N ALA A 17 4.55 -15.49 -5.11
CA ALA A 17 4.66 -16.43 -6.22
C ALA A 17 3.28 -16.87 -6.71
N ARG A 18 2.35 -17.10 -5.78
CA ARG A 18 0.95 -17.38 -6.13
C ARG A 18 0.28 -16.18 -6.80
N LEU A 19 0.49 -14.96 -6.30
CA LEU A 19 -0.04 -13.76 -6.94
C LEU A 19 0.52 -13.61 -8.35
N ASP A 20 1.83 -13.78 -8.52
CA ASP A 20 2.49 -13.66 -9.82
C ASP A 20 1.97 -14.69 -10.83
N ALA A 21 1.72 -15.93 -10.40
CA ALA A 21 1.11 -16.95 -11.26
C ALA A 21 -0.31 -16.56 -11.71
N LEU A 22 -1.15 -16.07 -10.79
CA LEU A 22 -2.50 -15.60 -11.13
C LEU A 22 -2.48 -14.41 -12.09
N LEU A 23 -1.53 -13.49 -11.91
CA LEU A 23 -1.36 -12.35 -12.81
C LEU A 23 -0.82 -12.79 -14.18
N GLU A 24 0.06 -13.79 -14.23
CA GLU A 24 0.56 -14.39 -15.48
C GLU A 24 -0.58 -15.05 -16.27
N ASP A 25 -1.39 -15.87 -15.61
CA ASP A 25 -2.51 -16.59 -16.23
C ASP A 25 -3.52 -15.64 -16.89
N GLU A 26 -3.68 -14.43 -16.34
CA GLU A 26 -4.58 -13.39 -16.85
C GLU A 26 -3.87 -12.35 -17.76
N GLY A 27 -2.55 -12.49 -18.00
CA GLY A 27 -1.78 -11.55 -18.82
C GLY A 27 -1.65 -10.14 -18.21
N ILE A 28 -1.65 -10.03 -16.88
CA ILE A 28 -1.57 -8.77 -16.13
C ILE A 28 -0.13 -8.51 -15.69
N ASP A 29 0.44 -7.38 -16.10
CA ASP A 29 1.79 -6.97 -15.68
C ASP A 29 1.81 -6.15 -14.39
N VAL A 30 0.74 -5.38 -14.16
CA VAL A 30 0.59 -4.48 -13.01
C VAL A 30 -0.81 -4.61 -12.42
N LEU A 31 -0.88 -4.93 -11.13
CA LEU A 31 -2.11 -4.92 -10.34
C LEU A 31 -2.23 -3.57 -9.62
N ILE A 32 -3.38 -2.91 -9.77
CA ILE A 32 -3.75 -1.73 -9.00
C ILE A 32 -4.95 -2.08 -8.13
N ALA A 33 -4.76 -2.13 -6.81
CA ALA A 33 -5.80 -2.44 -5.86
C ALA A 33 -6.24 -1.19 -5.09
N THR A 34 -7.54 -0.90 -5.11
CA THR A 34 -8.16 0.24 -4.42
C THR A 34 -9.29 -0.16 -3.47
N SER A 35 -9.73 -1.42 -3.52
CA SER A 35 -10.78 -1.91 -2.62
C SER A 35 -10.25 -2.07 -1.20
N LYS A 36 -11.11 -1.84 -0.20
CA LYS A 36 -10.70 -1.89 1.21
C LYS A 36 -10.05 -3.22 1.58
N HIS A 37 -10.66 -4.31 1.12
CA HIS A 37 -10.23 -5.68 1.42
C HIS A 37 -8.91 -6.04 0.74
N ASN A 38 -8.73 -5.68 -0.54
CA ASN A 38 -7.52 -6.06 -1.28
C ASN A 38 -6.31 -5.27 -0.77
N VAL A 39 -6.48 -3.96 -0.52
CA VAL A 39 -5.41 -3.14 0.07
C VAL A 39 -5.00 -3.68 1.44
N GLN A 40 -5.98 -3.99 2.30
CA GLN A 40 -5.70 -4.54 3.63
C GLN A 40 -4.95 -5.88 3.54
N TYR A 41 -5.38 -6.78 2.66
CA TYR A 41 -4.71 -8.05 2.43
C TYR A 41 -3.27 -7.85 1.95
N LEU A 42 -3.08 -7.02 0.92
CA LEU A 42 -1.76 -6.75 0.33
C LEU A 42 -0.83 -6.03 1.30
N LEU A 43 -1.33 -5.28 2.28
CA LEU A 43 -0.51 -4.65 3.32
C LEU A 43 -0.31 -5.51 4.57
N GLY A 44 -0.73 -6.78 4.56
CA GLY A 44 -0.52 -7.70 5.69
C GLY A 44 -1.47 -7.46 6.86
N GLY A 45 -2.70 -7.06 6.55
CA GLY A 45 -3.74 -6.77 7.53
C GLY A 45 -3.78 -5.31 7.98
N TYR A 46 -2.82 -4.47 7.54
CA TYR A 46 -2.83 -3.05 7.87
C TYR A 46 -4.12 -2.38 7.41
N ARG A 47 -4.71 -1.61 8.32
CA ARG A 47 -5.93 -0.85 8.09
C ARG A 47 -5.84 0.44 8.89
N PHE A 48 -5.90 1.57 8.19
CA PHE A 48 -5.93 2.86 8.86
C PHE A 48 -7.30 3.06 9.52
N PHE A 49 -7.34 3.45 10.79
CA PHE A 49 -8.59 3.50 11.58
C PHE A 49 -9.63 4.50 11.01
N PHE A 50 -9.18 5.55 10.32
CA PHE A 50 -10.08 6.46 9.59
C PHE A 50 -10.82 5.76 8.44
N PHE A 51 -10.24 4.71 7.85
CA PHE A 51 -10.86 3.94 6.76
C PHE A 51 -12.05 3.07 7.21
N GLU A 52 -12.14 2.79 8.51
CA GLU A 52 -13.28 2.09 9.13
C GLU A 52 -14.50 2.97 9.30
N HIS A 53 -14.27 4.25 9.60
CA HIS A 53 -15.31 5.16 10.05
C HIS A 53 -15.79 6.13 8.97
N MET A 54 -14.99 6.33 7.92
CA MET A 54 -15.33 7.25 6.83
C MET A 54 -15.51 6.49 5.51
N ASP A 55 -16.76 6.29 5.09
CA ASP A 55 -17.06 6.03 3.67
C ASP A 55 -17.13 7.32 2.83
N ALA A 56 -17.41 8.47 3.46
CA ALA A 56 -17.14 9.83 2.99
C ALA A 56 -17.66 10.82 4.05
N THR A 57 -16.79 11.60 4.69
CA THR A 57 -17.22 12.84 5.35
C THR A 57 -16.44 13.99 4.72
N GLY A 58 -17.13 14.80 3.90
CA GLY A 58 -16.57 15.93 3.16
C GLY A 58 -16.08 15.61 1.73
N VAL A 59 -15.53 16.63 1.05
CA VAL A 59 -14.98 16.57 -0.32
C VAL A 59 -13.72 15.71 -0.47
N SER A 60 -13.13 15.27 0.64
CA SER A 60 -11.93 14.45 0.70
C SER A 60 -12.31 12.97 0.76
N ARG A 61 -11.94 12.20 -0.27
CA ARG A 61 -12.06 10.73 -0.25
C ARG A 61 -10.73 10.10 0.13
N TYR A 62 -10.73 9.32 1.20
CA TYR A 62 -9.63 8.41 1.48
C TYR A 62 -9.68 7.26 0.48
N LEU A 63 -8.72 7.20 -0.45
CA LEU A 63 -8.64 6.15 -1.47
C LEU A 63 -7.23 5.54 -1.46
N PRO A 64 -7.00 4.51 -0.63
CA PRO A 64 -5.70 3.91 -0.55
C PRO A 64 -5.47 3.08 -1.82
N VAL A 65 -4.25 3.11 -2.34
CA VAL A 65 -3.89 2.41 -3.57
C VAL A 65 -2.64 1.59 -3.34
N VAL A 66 -2.68 0.31 -3.68
CA VAL A 66 -1.49 -0.53 -3.81
C VAL A 66 -1.24 -0.80 -5.28
N VAL A 67 -0.01 -0.52 -5.72
CA VAL A 67 0.47 -0.83 -7.08
C VAL A 67 1.51 -1.94 -6.97
N TYR A 68 1.23 -3.09 -7.57
CA TYR A 68 2.09 -4.27 -7.54
C TYR A 68 2.51 -4.64 -8.96
N GLN A 69 3.82 -4.80 -9.18
CA GLN A 69 4.37 -5.28 -10.45
C GLN A 69 4.63 -6.79 -10.34
N LYS A 70 4.05 -7.57 -11.26
CA LYS A 70 4.26 -9.02 -11.36
C LYS A 70 5.76 -9.36 -11.40
N GLY A 71 6.17 -10.32 -10.57
CA GLY A 71 7.54 -10.81 -10.49
C GLY A 71 8.54 -9.83 -9.85
N ARG A 72 8.08 -8.66 -9.39
CA ARG A 72 8.92 -7.61 -8.81
C ARG A 72 8.28 -6.99 -7.56
N PRO A 73 8.10 -7.75 -6.46
CA PRO A 73 7.53 -7.24 -5.22
C PRO A 73 8.32 -6.05 -4.63
N GLY A 74 9.64 -5.96 -4.90
CA GLY A 74 10.45 -4.81 -4.50
C GLY A 74 10.07 -3.48 -5.18
N ASN A 75 9.27 -3.53 -6.25
CA ASN A 75 8.75 -2.36 -6.97
C ASN A 75 7.34 -1.96 -6.51
N THR A 76 6.80 -2.60 -5.46
CA THR A 76 5.47 -2.26 -4.95
C THR A 76 5.44 -0.86 -4.34
N ALA A 77 4.37 -0.13 -4.65
CA ALA A 77 4.07 1.17 -4.08
C ALA A 77 2.76 1.15 -3.30
N TYR A 78 2.71 1.91 -2.21
CA TYR A 78 1.51 2.23 -1.46
C TYR A 78 1.28 3.73 -1.46
N ILE A 79 0.06 4.14 -1.82
CA ILE A 79 -0.41 5.52 -1.76
C ILE A 79 -1.50 5.56 -0.68
N GLY A 80 -1.22 6.28 0.41
CA GLY A 80 -2.11 6.43 1.56
C GLY A 80 -2.42 7.88 1.87
N SER A 81 -3.15 8.11 2.95
CA SER A 81 -3.45 9.44 3.48
C SER A 81 -2.24 10.05 4.17
N GLU A 82 -2.12 11.38 4.11
CA GLU A 82 -1.19 12.15 4.95
C GLU A 82 -1.28 11.80 6.44
N LEU A 83 -2.46 11.42 6.94
CA LEU A 83 -2.65 11.03 8.34
C LEU A 83 -1.91 9.74 8.73
N GLU A 84 -1.43 8.98 7.74
CA GLU A 84 -0.63 7.75 7.93
C GLU A 84 0.88 8.02 7.97
N ASP A 85 1.34 9.28 7.84
CA ASP A 85 2.78 9.57 7.76
C ASP A 85 3.54 9.16 9.03
N TYR A 86 2.90 9.21 10.20
CA TYR A 86 3.49 8.68 11.42
C TYR A 86 3.75 7.16 11.33
N GLU A 87 2.83 6.40 10.73
CA GLU A 87 2.99 4.96 10.52
C GLU A 87 4.08 4.64 9.48
N ARG A 88 4.23 5.50 8.49
CA ARG A 88 5.33 5.48 7.52
C ARG A 88 6.67 5.72 8.21
N GLN A 89 6.77 6.69 9.13
CA GLN A 89 7.99 6.98 9.88
C GLN A 89 8.39 5.84 10.83
N LEU A 90 7.42 5.12 11.39
CA LEU A 90 7.65 3.89 12.15
C LEU A 90 8.07 2.69 11.27
N GLY A 91 8.09 2.88 9.95
CA GLY A 91 8.47 1.85 8.99
C GLY A 91 7.51 0.67 8.98
N LYS A 92 6.23 0.84 9.32
CA LYS A 92 5.27 -0.29 9.41
C LYS A 92 5.04 -0.99 8.07
N PHE A 93 5.05 -0.22 6.98
CA PHE A 93 4.75 -0.68 5.64
C PHE A 93 5.86 -1.53 5.03
N TRP A 94 5.47 -2.56 4.28
CA TRP A 94 6.40 -3.37 3.51
C TRP A 94 6.73 -2.85 2.10
N PRO A 95 5.81 -2.15 1.38
CA PRO A 95 6.15 -1.59 0.08
C PRO A 95 7.32 -0.64 0.17
N ARG A 96 8.18 -0.67 -0.85
CA ARG A 96 9.40 0.16 -0.90
C ARG A 96 9.06 1.63 -1.11
N VAL A 97 8.03 1.90 -1.91
CA VAL A 97 7.57 3.26 -2.19
C VAL A 97 6.31 3.50 -1.38
N ILE A 98 6.35 4.49 -0.50
CA ILE A 98 5.22 4.90 0.33
C ILE A 98 5.03 6.39 0.13
N GLU A 99 3.97 6.75 -0.58
CA GLU A 99 3.54 8.12 -0.80
C GLU A 99 2.31 8.40 0.05
N THR A 100 2.37 9.44 0.85
CA THR A 100 1.22 9.93 1.62
C THR A 100 0.84 11.28 1.05
N ALA A 101 -0.38 11.41 0.54
CA ALA A 101 -0.84 12.64 -0.09
C ALA A 101 -1.91 13.36 0.77
N PRO A 102 -1.95 14.70 0.74
CA PRO A 102 -3.04 15.45 1.35
C PRO A 102 -4.34 15.14 0.64
N SER A 103 -5.45 15.11 1.38
CA SER A 103 -6.75 14.73 0.86
C SER A 103 -7.51 15.86 0.14
N THR A 104 -6.84 16.97 -0.15
CA THR A 104 -7.42 18.15 -0.82
C THR A 104 -7.37 18.00 -2.34
N SER A 105 -8.56 17.85 -2.94
CA SER A 105 -8.81 18.09 -4.37
C SER A 105 -8.68 19.57 -4.74
#